data_AF-A0A089QRK3-F1
#
_entry.id   AF-A0A089QRK3-F1
#
_cell.length_a   1.000
_cell.length_b   1.000
_cell.length_c   1.000
_cell.angle_alpha   90.00
_cell.angle_beta   90.00
_cell.angle_gamma   90.00
#
_symmetry.space_group_name_H-M   'P 1'
#
loop_
_entity.id
_entity.type
_entity.pdbx_description
1 polymer ?
#
loop_
_entity_poly.entity_id
_entity_poly.type
_entity_poly.pdbx_seq_one_letter_code
_entity_poly.pdbx_strand_id
1 'polypeptide(L)'
;MDQDIVFVGGGNTKSMLAIWNDWGMSQILKEAYNKGVIMSGVSAGAICWFTSGITDSWDNELRILPCLNFISGTCCPHYDEEPARIPYVKKILLEKKVTNCISIEGGSAMHFIDGKPFKNVSFKNNKNTYNVFVDNNDIVEIPYEKIQL
;
A
#
# COMPACT_ATOMS: atom_id res chain seq x y z
N MET A 1 -10.46 -19.93 12.00
CA MET A 1 -10.19 -19.39 10.66
C MET A 1 -9.03 -20.21 10.19
N ASP A 2 -9.30 -21.06 9.21
CA ASP A 2 -8.47 -22.22 8.86
C ASP A 2 -7.81 -22.01 7.49
N GLN A 3 -7.90 -20.77 6.98
CA GLN A 3 -7.33 -20.33 5.72
C GLN A 3 -5.85 -20.00 5.92
N ASP A 4 -5.01 -20.41 4.98
CA ASP A 4 -3.59 -20.07 4.98
C ASP A 4 -3.31 -18.67 4.43
N ILE A 5 -4.18 -18.18 3.54
CA ILE A 5 -4.01 -16.91 2.81
C ILE A 5 -5.36 -16.18 2.71
N VAL A 6 -5.31 -14.85 2.91
CA VAL A 6 -6.38 -13.91 2.53
C VAL A 6 -5.88 -13.08 1.36
N PHE A 7 -6.66 -13.06 0.27
CA PHE A 7 -6.41 -12.20 -0.88
C PHE A 7 -7.53 -11.17 -1.05
N VAL A 8 -7.15 -9.90 -1.09
CA VAL A 8 -8.07 -8.78 -1.27
C VAL A 8 -7.88 -8.16 -2.65
N GLY A 9 -8.93 -8.18 -3.45
CA GLY A 9 -8.93 -7.60 -4.80
C GLY A 9 -8.86 -6.07 -4.81
N GLY A 10 -8.84 -5.52 -6.03
CA GLY A 10 -9.00 -4.08 -6.26
C GLY A 10 -10.46 -3.63 -6.11
N GLY A 11 -10.68 -2.32 -6.14
CA GLY A 11 -12.01 -1.70 -6.01
C GLY A 11 -11.95 -0.33 -5.37
N ASN A 12 -13.07 0.13 -4.81
CA ASN A 12 -13.12 1.39 -4.09
C ASN A 12 -12.68 1.19 -2.62
N THR A 13 -11.45 1.61 -2.28
CA THR A 13 -10.85 1.41 -0.94
C THR A 13 -11.72 2.00 0.17
N LYS A 14 -12.28 3.20 -0.03
CA LYS A 14 -13.13 3.86 0.96
C LYS A 14 -14.38 3.04 1.27
N SER A 15 -15.09 2.59 0.25
CA SER A 15 -16.32 1.81 0.40
C SER A 15 -16.03 0.45 1.04
N MET A 16 -14.95 -0.21 0.62
CA MET A 16 -14.49 -1.47 1.21
C MET A 16 -14.23 -1.33 2.71
N LEU A 17 -13.43 -0.34 3.13
CA LEU A 17 -13.10 -0.12 4.54
C LEU A 17 -14.32 0.29 5.38
N ALA A 18 -15.23 1.09 4.82
CA ALA A 18 -16.45 1.48 5.51
C ALA A 18 -17.34 0.27 5.82
N ILE A 19 -17.58 -0.60 4.83
CA ILE A 19 -18.36 -1.84 5.02
C ILE A 19 -17.62 -2.78 5.98
N TRP A 20 -16.32 -2.95 5.84
CA TRP A 20 -15.56 -3.84 6.72
C TRP A 20 -15.62 -3.41 8.18
N ASN A 21 -15.57 -2.11 8.44
CA ASN A 21 -15.70 -1.59 9.78
C ASN A 21 -17.10 -1.85 10.36
N ASP A 22 -18.16 -1.61 9.58
CA ASP A 22 -19.55 -1.84 10.00
C ASP A 22 -19.84 -3.32 10.34
N TRP A 23 -19.23 -4.24 9.59
CA TRP A 23 -19.41 -5.68 9.76
C TRP A 23 -18.36 -6.34 10.67
N GLY A 24 -17.47 -5.58 11.30
CA GLY A 24 -16.42 -6.11 12.18
C GLY A 24 -15.33 -6.93 11.47
N MET A 25 -15.24 -6.84 10.14
CA MET A 25 -14.26 -7.57 9.32
C MET A 25 -12.82 -7.22 9.69
N SER A 26 -12.56 -5.96 10.05
CA SER A 26 -11.22 -5.50 10.48
C SER A 26 -10.67 -6.33 11.65
N GLN A 27 -11.53 -6.70 12.61
CA GLN A 27 -11.15 -7.51 13.77
C GLN A 27 -10.84 -8.96 13.36
N ILE A 28 -11.70 -9.56 12.53
CA ILE A 28 -11.52 -10.93 12.03
C ILE A 28 -10.19 -11.04 11.24
N LEU A 29 -9.90 -10.07 10.38
CA LEU A 29 -8.66 -10.02 9.62
C LEU A 29 -7.44 -9.84 10.54
N LYS A 30 -7.56 -9.04 11.61
CA LYS A 30 -6.47 -8.86 12.56
C LYS A 30 -6.18 -10.14 13.34
N GLU A 31 -7.20 -10.88 13.72
CA GLU A 31 -7.06 -12.19 14.37
C GLU A 31 -6.40 -13.21 13.45
N ALA A 32 -6.78 -13.24 12.17
CA ALA A 32 -6.13 -14.08 11.17
C ALA A 32 -4.65 -13.71 10.98
N TYR A 33 -4.35 -12.42 10.85
CA TYR A 33 -2.97 -11.92 10.74
C TYR A 33 -2.12 -12.35 11.93
N ASN A 34 -2.64 -12.19 13.16
CA ASN A 34 -1.93 -12.58 14.38
C ASN A 34 -1.75 -14.10 14.52
N LYS A 35 -2.53 -14.92 13.79
CA LYS A 35 -2.38 -16.38 13.72
C LYS A 35 -1.40 -16.84 12.64
N GLY A 36 -0.79 -15.92 11.89
CA GLY A 36 0.17 -16.22 10.84
C GLY A 36 -0.43 -16.44 9.45
N VAL A 37 -1.71 -16.11 9.25
CA VAL A 37 -2.34 -16.14 7.93
C VAL A 37 -1.69 -15.07 7.05
N ILE A 38 -1.32 -15.43 5.82
CA ILE A 38 -0.69 -14.50 4.87
C ILE A 38 -1.74 -13.52 4.36
N MET A 39 -1.46 -12.23 4.51
CA MET A 39 -2.29 -11.14 3.98
C MET A 39 -1.72 -10.69 2.63
N SER A 40 -2.58 -10.69 1.62
CA SER A 40 -2.21 -10.31 0.26
C SER A 40 -3.31 -9.48 -0.40
N GLY A 41 -2.94 -8.68 -1.39
CA GLY A 41 -3.92 -7.95 -2.16
C GLY A 41 -3.33 -7.08 -3.24
N VAL A 42 -4.21 -6.55 -4.09
CA VAL A 42 -3.86 -5.71 -5.24
C VAL A 42 -4.67 -4.41 -5.19
N SER A 43 -4.06 -3.30 -5.60
CA SER A 43 -4.72 -1.99 -5.65
C SER A 43 -5.34 -1.61 -4.29
N ALA A 44 -6.67 -1.51 -4.16
CA ALA A 44 -7.35 -1.31 -2.88
C ALA A 44 -6.95 -2.34 -1.81
N GLY A 45 -6.78 -3.61 -2.19
CA GLY A 45 -6.31 -4.66 -1.31
C GLY A 45 -4.82 -4.58 -0.99
N ALA A 46 -4.00 -3.86 -1.77
CA ALA A 46 -2.62 -3.57 -1.37
C ALA A 46 -2.59 -2.43 -0.33
N ILE A 47 -3.44 -1.41 -0.52
CA ILE A 47 -3.54 -0.24 0.35
C ILE A 47 -4.02 -0.60 1.76
N CYS A 48 -5.05 -1.44 1.88
CA CYS A 48 -5.82 -1.59 3.12
C CYS A 48 -5.00 -2.09 4.32
N TRP A 49 -3.87 -2.76 4.11
CA TRP A 49 -3.03 -3.29 5.18
C TRP A 49 -2.21 -2.22 5.91
N PHE A 50 -2.01 -1.05 5.30
CA PHE A 50 -1.12 -0.02 5.84
C PHE A 50 -1.82 0.83 6.92
N THR A 51 -1.07 1.69 7.62
CA THR A 51 -1.65 2.74 8.48
C THR A 51 -2.52 3.68 7.65
N SER A 52 -2.06 4.03 6.46
CA SER A 52 -2.83 4.80 5.49
C SER A 52 -2.42 4.47 4.06
N GLY A 53 -3.21 4.92 3.08
CA GLY A 53 -2.76 4.87 1.69
C GLY A 53 -3.44 5.89 0.80
N ILE A 54 -2.84 6.08 -0.36
CA ILE A 54 -3.26 7.04 -1.37
C ILE A 54 -4.27 6.35 -2.30
N THR A 55 -5.46 6.93 -2.41
CA THR A 55 -6.56 6.38 -3.21
C THR A 55 -7.32 7.49 -3.90
N ASP A 56 -7.89 7.14 -5.04
CA ASP A 56 -8.78 7.90 -5.93
C ASP A 56 -10.27 7.58 -5.68
N SER A 57 -10.61 7.09 -4.48
CA SER A 57 -11.97 6.67 -4.10
C SER A 57 -13.05 7.75 -4.20
N TRP A 58 -12.70 9.01 -4.52
CA TRP A 58 -13.59 10.16 -4.71
C TRP A 58 -13.45 10.73 -6.13
N ASP A 59 -13.96 10.02 -7.14
CA ASP A 59 -14.06 10.48 -8.53
C ASP A 59 -12.78 11.17 -9.06
N ASN A 60 -11.68 10.40 -9.10
CA ASN A 60 -10.34 10.77 -9.58
C ASN A 60 -9.53 11.73 -8.69
N GLU A 61 -10.05 12.17 -7.54
CA GLU A 61 -9.27 12.95 -6.60
C GLU A 61 -8.44 12.05 -5.67
N LEU A 62 -7.11 12.20 -5.71
CA LEU A 62 -6.20 11.49 -4.81
C LEU A 62 -6.27 12.04 -3.38
N ARG A 63 -6.49 11.14 -2.42
CA ARG A 63 -6.54 11.43 -0.99
C ARG A 63 -5.77 10.40 -0.17
N ILE A 64 -5.25 10.82 0.97
CA ILE A 64 -4.75 9.90 2.02
C ILE A 64 -5.95 9.38 2.80
N LEU A 65 -6.07 8.07 2.92
CA LEU A 65 -7.14 7.39 3.65
C LEU A 65 -6.55 6.53 4.77
N PRO A 66 -6.99 6.69 6.04
CA PRO A 66 -6.64 5.75 7.12
C PRO A 66 -7.12 4.33 6.82
N CYS A 67 -6.28 3.34 7.14
CA CYS A 67 -6.46 1.94 6.76
C CYS A 67 -6.38 1.01 8.00
N LEU A 68 -6.22 -0.30 7.81
CA LEU A 68 -6.30 -1.29 8.90
C LEU A 68 -5.10 -1.27 9.86
N ASN A 69 -4.00 -0.63 9.47
CA ASN A 69 -2.81 -0.45 10.31
C ASN A 69 -2.15 -1.77 10.74
N PHE A 70 -1.98 -2.71 9.80
CA PHE A 70 -1.20 -3.94 10.03
C PHE A 70 0.27 -3.71 9.69
N ILE A 71 0.55 -2.86 8.69
CA ILE A 71 1.87 -2.40 8.27
C ILE A 71 1.96 -0.90 8.55
N SER A 72 3.04 -0.47 9.22
CA SER A 72 3.28 0.95 9.47
C SER A 72 3.64 1.69 8.19
N GLY A 73 3.00 2.83 7.94
CA GLY A 73 3.36 3.75 6.86
C GLY A 73 2.22 4.03 5.88
N THR A 74 2.59 4.64 4.75
CA THR A 74 1.64 5.07 3.71
C THR A 74 1.92 4.33 2.40
N CYS A 75 0.92 3.67 1.83
CA CYS A 75 1.04 2.98 0.54
C CYS A 75 0.48 3.81 -0.62
N CYS A 76 1.17 3.78 -1.77
CA CYS A 76 0.68 4.29 -3.05
C CYS A 76 0.84 3.21 -4.13
N PRO A 77 -0.23 2.49 -4.53
CA PRO A 77 -0.17 1.59 -5.67
C PRO A 77 -0.23 2.37 -6.99
N HIS A 78 -0.02 1.67 -8.11
CA HIS A 78 -0.12 2.22 -9.47
C HIS A 78 0.81 3.42 -9.69
N TYR A 79 1.96 3.44 -9.00
CA TYR A 79 2.80 4.62 -8.88
C TYR A 79 3.22 5.20 -10.24
N ASP A 80 3.52 4.35 -11.21
CA ASP A 80 3.93 4.70 -12.57
C ASP A 80 2.80 4.56 -13.62
N GLU A 81 1.67 3.95 -13.26
CA GLU A 81 0.55 3.70 -14.19
C GLU A 81 -0.39 4.91 -14.30
N GLU A 82 -0.58 5.65 -13.20
CA GLU A 82 -1.49 6.78 -13.13
C GLU A 82 -0.73 8.10 -12.99
N PRO A 83 -0.81 9.03 -13.98
CA PRO A 83 0.02 10.24 -14.02
C PRO A 83 -0.06 11.15 -12.80
N ALA A 84 -1.17 11.09 -12.05
CA ALA A 84 -1.38 11.91 -10.86
C ALA A 84 -0.64 11.39 -9.60
N ARG A 85 -0.24 10.11 -9.56
CA ARG A 85 0.30 9.46 -8.34
C ARG A 85 1.65 10.04 -7.93
N ILE A 86 2.62 10.11 -8.84
CA ILE A 86 3.95 10.68 -8.56
C ILE A 86 3.84 12.14 -8.09
N PRO A 87 3.17 13.07 -8.80
CA PRO A 87 3.00 14.44 -8.32
C PRO A 87 2.32 14.53 -6.96
N TYR A 88 1.32 13.70 -6.70
CA TYR A 88 0.60 13.70 -5.44
C TYR A 88 1.46 13.21 -4.27
N VAL A 89 2.21 12.11 -4.44
CA VAL A 89 3.18 11.61 -3.44
C VAL A 89 4.18 12.71 -3.10
N LYS A 90 4.77 13.37 -4.10
CA LYS A 90 5.73 14.47 -3.89
C LYS A 90 5.09 15.61 -3.10
N LYS A 91 3.89 16.04 -3.48
CA LYS A 91 3.14 17.09 -2.80
C LYS A 91 2.92 16.78 -1.32
N ILE A 92 2.37 15.61 -0.98
CA ILE A 92 2.04 15.28 0.42
C ILE A 92 3.28 15.12 1.30
N LEU A 93 4.41 14.70 0.73
CA LEU A 93 5.68 14.60 1.45
C LEU A 93 6.28 15.99 1.72
N LEU A 94 6.29 16.88 0.73
CA LEU A 94 6.76 18.26 0.90
C LEU A 94 5.87 19.05 1.87
N GLU A 95 4.56 18.79 1.86
CA GLU A 95 3.60 19.32 2.83
C GLU A 95 3.71 18.66 4.22
N LYS A 96 4.60 17.66 4.41
CA LYS A 96 4.81 16.91 5.65
C LYS A 96 3.54 16.24 6.20
N LYS A 97 2.59 15.89 5.31
CA LYS A 97 1.39 15.13 5.68
C LYS A 97 1.72 13.69 6.03
N VAL A 98 2.78 13.16 5.44
CA VAL A 98 3.36 11.84 5.74
C VAL A 98 4.89 11.96 5.71
N THR A 99 5.59 11.06 6.40
CA THR A 99 7.07 11.07 6.47
C THR A 99 7.72 10.37 5.28
N ASN A 100 7.08 9.30 4.81
CA ASN A 100 7.51 8.51 3.67
C ASN A 100 6.30 7.82 3.04
N CYS A 101 6.48 7.32 1.82
CA CYS A 101 5.48 6.55 1.09
C CYS A 101 6.11 5.34 0.41
N ILE A 102 5.55 4.15 0.66
CA ILE A 102 5.87 2.92 -0.05
C ILE A 102 5.07 2.96 -1.36
N SER A 103 5.77 3.24 -2.45
CA SER A 103 5.18 3.49 -3.75
C SER A 103 5.44 2.31 -4.69
N ILE A 104 4.38 1.59 -5.03
CA ILE A 104 4.42 0.30 -5.73
C ILE A 104 4.05 0.54 -7.20
N GLU A 105 4.95 0.23 -8.12
CA GLU A 105 4.70 0.30 -9.55
C GLU A 105 3.71 -0.79 -10.03
N GLY A 106 3.07 -0.52 -11.16
CA GLY A 106 2.29 -1.50 -11.89
C GLY A 106 3.13 -2.69 -12.32
N GLY A 107 2.78 -3.89 -11.86
CA GLY A 107 3.57 -5.09 -12.15
C GLY A 107 4.61 -5.43 -11.09
N SER A 108 4.57 -4.80 -9.92
CA SER A 108 5.35 -5.16 -8.75
C SER A 108 4.47 -5.39 -7.52
N ALA A 109 5.01 -6.13 -6.55
CA ALA A 109 4.40 -6.35 -5.25
C ALA A 109 5.47 -6.21 -4.17
N MET A 110 5.13 -5.52 -3.08
CA MET A 110 6.02 -5.43 -1.93
C MET A 110 5.71 -6.56 -0.92
N HIS A 111 6.69 -7.42 -0.67
CA HIS A 111 6.60 -8.48 0.33
C HIS A 111 7.09 -7.98 1.68
N PHE A 112 6.32 -8.25 2.73
CA PHE A 112 6.63 -7.91 4.11
C PHE A 112 6.75 -9.16 4.97
N ILE A 113 7.68 -9.16 5.91
CA ILE A 113 7.82 -10.17 6.96
C ILE A 113 7.75 -9.43 8.30
N ASP A 114 6.82 -9.85 9.17
CA ASP A 114 6.57 -9.22 10.48
C ASP A 114 6.38 -7.70 10.40
N GLY A 115 5.65 -7.25 9.38
CA GLY A 115 5.38 -5.83 9.11
C GLY A 115 6.57 -5.03 8.59
N LYS A 116 7.72 -5.66 8.34
CA LYS A 116 8.92 -5.02 7.81
C LYS A 116 9.06 -5.29 6.31
N PRO A 117 9.41 -4.27 5.50
CA PRO A 117 9.66 -4.49 4.08
C PRO A 117 10.79 -5.51 3.88
N PHE A 118 10.55 -6.56 3.10
CA PHE A 118 11.53 -7.61 2.84
C PHE A 118 12.07 -7.51 1.42
N LYS A 119 11.23 -7.72 0.40
CA LYS A 119 11.63 -7.67 -1.01
C LYS A 119 10.53 -7.15 -1.93
N ASN A 120 10.94 -6.45 -2.98
CA ASN A 120 10.10 -6.15 -4.12
C ASN A 120 10.06 -7.36 -5.07
N VAL A 121 8.87 -7.89 -5.35
CA VAL A 121 8.65 -8.97 -6.33
C VAL A 121 8.16 -8.34 -7.62
N SER A 122 8.99 -8.35 -8.65
CA SER A 122 8.68 -7.82 -9.98
C SER A 122 8.18 -8.94 -10.88
N PHE A 123 6.93 -8.84 -11.34
CA PHE A 123 6.30 -9.81 -12.25
C PHE A 123 5.99 -9.21 -13.63
N LYS A 124 6.47 -7.99 -13.88
CA LYS A 124 6.65 -7.40 -15.21
C LYS A 124 8.10 -6.94 -15.37
N ASN A 125 8.52 -6.61 -16.59
CA ASN A 125 9.92 -6.26 -16.85
C ASN A 125 10.34 -5.00 -16.07
N ASN A 126 11.35 -5.16 -15.20
CA ASN A 126 12.05 -4.11 -14.47
C ASN A 126 11.17 -3.20 -13.58
N LYS A 127 10.08 -3.73 -13.00
CA LYS A 127 9.21 -2.98 -12.09
C LYS A 127 9.71 -2.98 -10.65
N ASN A 128 9.42 -1.92 -9.92
CA ASN A 128 9.99 -1.62 -8.62
C ASN A 128 8.91 -1.24 -7.60
N THR A 129 9.31 -1.30 -6.34
CA THR A 129 8.67 -0.59 -5.25
C THR A 129 9.71 0.35 -4.67
N TYR A 130 9.32 1.58 -4.38
CA TYR A 130 10.19 2.62 -3.83
C TYR A 130 9.78 2.98 -2.41
N ASN A 131 10.77 3.25 -1.57
CA ASN A 131 10.56 4.12 -0.40
C ASN A 131 10.81 5.56 -0.85
N VAL A 132 9.74 6.36 -0.88
CA VAL A 132 9.79 7.76 -1.29
C VAL A 132 9.70 8.66 -0.06
N PHE A 133 10.65 9.57 0.12
CA PHE A 133 10.69 10.48 1.27
C PHE A 133 11.36 11.81 0.90
N VAL A 134 11.32 12.77 1.82
CA VAL A 134 12.02 14.05 1.67
C VAL A 134 13.32 14.02 2.47
N ASP A 135 14.42 14.37 1.82
CA ASP A 135 15.72 14.66 2.46
C ASP A 135 16.21 16.02 1.96
N ASN A 136 16.57 16.92 2.87
CA ASN A 136 17.02 18.29 2.53
C ASN A 136 16.11 19.07 1.54
N ASN A 137 14.78 18.90 1.66
CA ASN A 137 13.74 19.44 0.76
C ASN A 137 13.69 18.82 -0.66
N ASP A 138 14.52 17.83 -0.95
CA ASP A 138 14.47 17.07 -2.20
C ASP A 138 13.71 15.76 -2.01
N ILE A 139 13.01 15.34 -3.06
CA ILE A 139 12.36 14.04 -3.10
C ILE A 139 13.40 12.97 -3.43
N VAL A 140 13.52 11.99 -2.54
CA VAL A 140 14.39 10.83 -2.70
C VAL A 140 13.54 9.58 -2.92
N GLU A 141 13.88 8.79 -3.94
CA GLU A 141 13.20 7.55 -4.30
C GLU A 141 14.22 6.39 -4.23
N ILE A 142 14.16 5.58 -3.18
CA ILE A 142 15.06 4.43 -3.01
C ILE A 142 14.31 3.14 -3.36
N PRO A 143 14.73 2.39 -4.40
CA PRO A 143 14.10 1.12 -4.72
C PRO A 143 14.43 0.07 -3.65
N TYR A 144 13.44 -0.76 -3.30
CA TYR A 144 13.67 -1.95 -2.48
C TYR A 144 14.42 -3.03 -3.26
N GLU A 145 15.15 -3.89 -2.54
CA GLU A 145 15.81 -5.05 -3.13
C GLU A 145 14.79 -5.89 -3.92
N LYS A 146 15.14 -6.22 -5.17
CA LYS A 146 14.22 -6.80 -6.14
C LYS A 146 14.52 -8.27 -6.40
N ILE A 147 13.47 -9.07 -6.49
CA ILE A 147 13.44 -10.36 -7.20
C ILE A 147 12.66 -10.16 -8.49
N GLN A 148 13.24 -10.58 -9.62
CA GLN A 148 12.56 -10.64 -10.91
C GLN A 148 12.02 -12.06 -11.11
N LEU A 149 10.71 -12.16 -11.36
CA LEU A 149 10.04 -13.40 -11.82
C LEU A 149 10.10 -13.53 -13.33
#